data_AF-A0A7I8EWV7-F1
#
_entry.id   AF-A0A7I8EWV7-F1
#
_cell.length_a   1.000
_cell.length_b   1.000
_cell.length_c   1.000
_cell.angle_alpha   90.00
_cell.angle_beta   90.00
_cell.angle_gamma   90.00
#
_symmetry.space_group_name_H-M   'P 1'
#
loop_
_entity.id
_entity.type
_entity.pdbx_description
1 polymer ?
#
loop_
_entity_poly.entity_id
_entity_poly.type
_entity_poly.pdbx_seq_one_letter_code
_entity_poly.pdbx_strand_id
1 'polypeptide(L)'
;MNATFPFTLCCQLLGVDPKTLRHWLAEASIEPTNPPTDSRLKLLTLEQIYQLAVLYRRPITPPADPSGEAQREATLLQGGELSPPRSEEAAMLQQKLTQLEGRLATVCDHLTHLALLLVQQQQRQIALVEPLLHTMEGNQPSPLDANERGTQAQEAPQAQGWQPLPAELRARTHMLPLVEYGAQGRYVIISPQEGELSLLPDSPAWFDWLASLASFRFVGQQGRLSAY
;
A
#
# COMPACT_ATOMS: atom_id res chain seq x y z
N MET A 1 -5.15 23.63 -38.53
CA MET A 1 -3.85 22.94 -38.58
C MET A 1 -3.72 22.13 -37.30
N ASN A 2 -3.74 20.80 -37.37
CA ASN A 2 -3.70 19.97 -36.16
C ASN A 2 -2.26 19.92 -35.67
N ALA A 3 -1.98 20.52 -34.51
CA ALA A 3 -0.67 20.45 -33.90
C ALA A 3 -0.40 18.99 -33.47
N THR A 4 0.68 18.43 -34.02
CA THR A 4 1.18 17.09 -33.70
C THR A 4 2.42 17.19 -32.82
N PHE A 5 2.46 16.40 -31.76
CA PHE A 5 3.56 16.40 -30.81
C PHE A 5 4.32 15.08 -30.84
N PRO A 6 5.65 15.12 -30.64
CA PRO A 6 6.45 13.91 -30.51
C PRO A 6 6.08 13.17 -29.22
N PHE A 7 6.21 11.84 -29.27
CA PHE A 7 5.89 10.94 -28.15
C PHE A 7 6.52 11.37 -26.81
N THR A 8 7.79 11.79 -26.85
CA THR A 8 8.54 12.26 -25.66
C THR A 8 7.88 13.47 -25.01
N LEU A 9 7.41 14.43 -25.80
CA LEU A 9 6.74 15.63 -25.31
C LEU A 9 5.36 15.28 -24.74
N CYS A 10 4.66 14.33 -25.34
CA CYS A 10 3.38 13.82 -24.81
C CYS A 10 3.56 13.17 -23.42
N CYS A 11 4.66 12.43 -23.22
CA CYS A 11 5.01 11.85 -21.92
C CYS A 11 5.22 12.94 -20.85
N GLN A 12 5.88 14.04 -21.22
CA GLN A 12 6.11 15.19 -20.33
C GLN A 12 4.80 15.92 -19.98
N LEU A 13 3.97 16.20 -20.99
CA LEU A 13 2.67 16.88 -20.81
C LEU A 13 1.72 16.13 -19.85
N LEU A 14 1.73 14.80 -19.93
CA LEU A 14 0.90 13.93 -19.09
C LEU A 14 1.61 13.53 -17.77
N GLY A 15 2.92 13.76 -17.67
CA GLY A 15 3.76 13.33 -16.55
C GLY A 15 3.77 11.82 -16.37
N VAL A 16 3.89 11.07 -17.47
CA VAL A 16 3.84 9.60 -17.50
C VAL A 16 5.06 9.00 -18.19
N ASP A 17 5.42 7.78 -17.80
CA ASP A 17 6.47 7.01 -18.44
C ASP A 17 6.08 6.60 -19.88
N PRO A 18 7.03 6.54 -20.83
CA PRO A 18 6.77 6.09 -22.19
C PRO A 18 6.08 4.71 -22.30
N LYS A 19 6.31 3.80 -21.36
CA LYS A 19 5.67 2.48 -21.31
C LYS A 19 4.19 2.61 -20.94
N THR A 20 3.89 3.45 -19.95
CA THR A 20 2.52 3.74 -19.51
C THR A 20 1.72 4.38 -20.65
N LEU A 21 2.32 5.36 -21.34
CA LEU A 21 1.65 6.00 -22.48
C LEU A 21 1.34 5.02 -23.62
N ARG A 22 2.25 4.06 -23.89
CA ARG A 22 1.98 3.00 -24.89
C ARG A 22 0.83 2.09 -24.48
N HIS A 23 0.77 1.73 -23.20
CA HIS A 23 -0.32 0.91 -22.67
C HIS A 23 -1.66 1.64 -22.80
N TRP A 24 -1.68 2.92 -22.44
CA TRP A 24 -2.88 3.76 -22.57
C TRP A 24 -3.37 3.91 -23.99
N LEU A 25 -2.47 4.08 -24.96
CA LEU A 25 -2.85 4.14 -26.38
C LEU A 25 -3.44 2.82 -26.88
N ALA A 26 -2.88 1.69 -26.45
CA ALA A 26 -3.39 0.36 -26.80
C ALA A 26 -4.77 0.11 -26.19
N GLU A 27 -4.96 0.51 -24.93
CA GLU A 27 -6.23 0.35 -24.21
C GLU A 27 -7.33 1.30 -24.74
N ALA A 28 -6.98 2.54 -25.07
CA ALA A 28 -7.91 3.52 -25.64
C ALA A 28 -8.15 3.32 -27.15
N SER A 29 -7.50 2.34 -27.79
CA SER A 29 -7.54 2.09 -29.25
C SER A 29 -7.20 3.34 -30.09
N ILE A 30 -6.28 4.18 -29.59
CA ILE A 30 -5.85 5.41 -30.26
C ILE A 30 -4.59 5.09 -31.08
N GLU A 31 -4.71 5.16 -32.40
CA GLU A 31 -3.56 4.98 -33.28
C GLU A 31 -2.69 6.25 -33.35
N PRO A 32 -1.36 6.14 -33.10
CA PRO A 32 -0.44 7.24 -33.31
C PRO A 32 -0.39 7.62 -34.79
N THR A 33 -0.38 8.92 -35.07
CA THR A 33 -0.21 9.40 -36.43
C THR A 33 1.26 9.24 -36.83
N ASN A 34 1.53 8.48 -37.88
CA ASN A 34 2.88 8.36 -38.44
C ASN A 34 3.05 9.43 -39.54
N PRO A 35 4.04 10.32 -39.45
CA PRO A 35 4.28 11.30 -40.50
C PRO A 35 4.79 10.60 -41.77
N PRO A 36 4.46 11.13 -42.96
CA PRO A 36 4.91 10.53 -44.23
C PRO A 36 6.44 10.57 -44.39
N THR A 37 7.11 11.48 -43.68
CA THR A 37 8.55 11.70 -43.77
C THR A 37 9.36 10.69 -42.96
N ASP A 38 8.81 10.15 -41.86
CA ASP A 38 9.53 9.21 -40.99
C ASP A 38 8.56 8.30 -40.23
N SER A 39 8.45 7.05 -40.68
CA SER A 39 7.60 6.02 -40.07
C SER A 39 8.04 5.57 -38.68
N ARG A 40 9.22 5.99 -38.21
CA ARG A 40 9.74 5.64 -36.88
C ARG A 40 9.25 6.61 -35.81
N LEU A 41 8.80 7.80 -36.20
CA LEU A 41 8.31 8.82 -35.27
C LEU A 41 6.82 8.63 -35.00
N LYS A 42 6.47 8.27 -33.77
CA LYS A 42 5.08 8.24 -33.32
C LYS A 42 4.68 9.63 -32.87
N LEU A 43 3.79 10.26 -33.63
CA LEU A 43 3.22 11.57 -33.30
C LEU A 43 1.80 11.40 -32.76
N LEU A 44 1.43 12.25 -31.80
CA LEU A 44 0.07 12.32 -31.27
C LEU A 44 -0.49 13.71 -31.51
N THR A 45 -1.76 13.80 -31.86
CA THR A 45 -2.44 15.09 -31.98
C THR A 45 -2.78 15.64 -30.60
N LEU A 46 -2.92 16.96 -30.51
CA LEU A 46 -3.37 17.61 -29.26
C LEU A 46 -4.68 17.00 -28.74
N GLU A 47 -5.62 16.70 -29.65
CA GLU A 47 -6.91 16.11 -29.32
C GLU A 47 -6.77 14.73 -28.69
N GLN A 48 -5.91 13.87 -29.24
CA GLN A 48 -5.63 12.54 -28.66
C GLN A 48 -5.03 12.65 -27.25
N ILE A 49 -4.16 13.64 -27.01
CA ILE A 49 -3.58 13.89 -25.70
C ILE A 49 -4.66 14.34 -24.70
N TYR A 50 -5.57 15.24 -25.11
CA TYR A 50 -6.72 15.64 -24.27
C TYR A 50 -7.67 14.49 -23.97
N GLN A 51 -7.96 13.64 -24.95
CA GLN A 51 -8.78 12.44 -24.74
C GLN A 51 -8.16 11.51 -23.69
N LEU A 52 -6.85 11.25 -23.79
CA LEU A 52 -6.11 10.47 -22.80
C LEU A 52 -6.13 11.12 -21.42
N ALA A 53 -5.91 12.44 -21.35
CA ALA A 53 -5.94 13.18 -20.08
C ALA A 53 -7.29 13.07 -19.38
N VAL A 54 -8.40 13.17 -20.14
CA VAL A 54 -9.77 13.01 -19.61
C VAL A 54 -10.02 11.57 -19.16
N LEU A 55 -9.65 10.58 -19.97
CA LEU A 55 -9.91 9.17 -19.70
C LEU A 55 -9.17 8.70 -18.45
N TYR A 56 -7.89 9.04 -18.33
CA TYR A 56 -7.04 8.66 -17.20
C TYR A 56 -7.03 9.70 -16.06
N ARG A 57 -7.95 10.67 -16.09
CA ARG A 57 -8.15 11.71 -15.05
C ARG A 57 -6.85 12.44 -14.65
N ARG A 58 -5.98 12.70 -15.63
CA ARG A 58 -4.74 13.44 -15.41
C ARG A 58 -4.87 14.87 -15.94
N PRO A 59 -4.53 15.90 -15.14
CA PRO A 59 -4.39 17.24 -15.68
C PRO A 59 -3.19 17.28 -16.63
N ILE A 60 -3.37 17.89 -17.80
CA ILE A 60 -2.25 18.20 -18.70
C ILE A 60 -1.50 19.34 -18.04
N THR A 61 -0.27 19.09 -17.62
CA THR A 61 0.62 20.15 -17.18
C THR A 61 1.25 20.74 -18.43
N PRO A 62 0.92 21.99 -18.83
CA PRO A 62 1.69 22.65 -19.88
C PRO A 62 3.16 22.66 -19.44
N PRO A 63 4.12 22.45 -20.37
CA PRO A 63 5.52 22.40 -20.00
C PRO A 63 5.85 23.74 -19.35
N ALA A 64 6.17 23.70 -18.05
CA ALA A 64 6.57 24.87 -17.32
C ALA A 64 7.83 25.41 -18.02
N ASP A 65 7.73 26.60 -18.59
CA ASP A 65 8.91 27.39 -18.89
C ASP A 65 9.76 27.44 -17.60
N PRO A 66 11.07 27.15 -17.63
CA PRO A 66 11.93 27.21 -16.46
C PRO A 66 12.27 28.68 -16.07
N SER A 67 11.28 29.56 -16.10
CA SER A 67 11.38 30.98 -15.73
C SER A 67 10.01 31.47 -15.29
N GLY A 68 9.60 31.12 -14.07
CA GLY A 68 8.26 31.46 -13.60
C GLY A 68 7.98 31.20 -12.13
N GLU A 69 8.98 31.24 -11.24
CA GLU A 69 8.74 31.28 -9.78
C GLU A 69 8.20 32.64 -9.29
N ALA A 70 7.83 33.57 -10.19
CA ALA A 70 7.48 34.95 -9.83
C ALA A 70 6.01 35.34 -10.09
N GLN A 71 5.07 34.39 -10.22
CA GLN A 71 3.67 34.73 -10.48
C GLN A 71 2.68 34.08 -9.51
N ARG A 72 3.01 34.07 -8.22
CA ARG A 72 2.05 33.71 -7.16
C ARG A 72 1.29 34.90 -6.57
N GLU A 73 1.57 36.14 -6.96
CA GLU A 73 0.96 37.32 -6.31
C GLU A 73 0.70 38.48 -7.30
N ALA A 74 -0.07 38.26 -8.38
CA ALA A 74 -0.56 39.39 -9.18
C ALA A 74 -1.75 39.02 -10.07
N THR A 75 -2.90 38.67 -9.51
CA THR A 75 -4.18 38.82 -10.25
C THR A 75 -5.36 39.04 -9.31
N LEU A 76 -5.24 40.04 -8.43
CA LEU A 76 -6.40 40.81 -8.03
C LEU A 76 -6.36 42.11 -8.84
N LEU A 77 -7.45 42.37 -9.58
CA LEU A 77 -7.79 43.61 -10.30
C LEU A 77 -7.31 43.72 -11.77
N GLN A 78 -8.23 43.38 -12.69
CA GLN A 78 -8.62 44.08 -13.94
C GLN A 78 -9.29 43.02 -14.84
N GLY A 79 -10.58 43.06 -15.19
CA GLY A 79 -11.36 44.19 -15.67
C GLY A 79 -11.49 44.06 -17.19
N GLY A 80 -12.65 43.61 -17.69
CA GLY A 80 -12.92 43.55 -19.14
C GLY A 80 -14.03 42.57 -19.51
N GLU A 81 -15.22 43.11 -19.80
CA GLU A 81 -16.42 42.42 -20.31
C GLU A 81 -16.16 41.47 -21.49
N LEU A 82 -16.86 40.32 -21.50
CA LEU A 82 -17.87 39.94 -22.50
C LEU A 82 -18.22 38.43 -22.38
N SER A 83 -19.53 38.13 -22.27
CA SER A 83 -20.23 36.84 -22.44
C SER A 83 -20.62 36.02 -21.18
N PRO A 84 -21.93 36.01 -20.80
CA PRO A 84 -22.55 34.91 -20.04
C PRO A 84 -23.13 33.87 -21.03
N PRO A 85 -22.88 32.55 -20.85
CA PRO A 85 -23.60 31.75 -19.86
C PRO A 85 -22.72 30.59 -19.31
N ARG A 86 -21.75 30.88 -18.45
CA ARG A 86 -20.91 29.83 -17.81
C ARG A 86 -21.06 29.76 -16.29
N SER A 87 -21.88 30.66 -15.74
CA SER A 87 -22.13 30.79 -14.30
C SER A 87 -22.97 29.62 -13.76
N GLU A 88 -23.92 29.12 -14.55
CA GLU A 88 -24.83 28.04 -14.13
C GLU A 88 -24.12 26.68 -14.00
N GLU A 89 -23.23 26.35 -14.92
CA GLU A 89 -22.42 25.12 -14.86
C GLU A 89 -21.46 25.14 -13.65
N ALA A 90 -20.85 26.29 -13.38
CA ALA A 90 -19.96 26.46 -12.23
C ALA A 90 -20.73 26.32 -10.90
N ALA A 91 -21.92 26.93 -10.80
CA ALA A 91 -22.79 26.78 -9.63
C ALA A 91 -23.27 25.33 -9.45
N MET A 92 -23.62 24.64 -10.54
CA MET A 92 -24.01 23.22 -10.49
C MET A 92 -22.85 22.32 -10.05
N LEU A 93 -21.62 22.59 -10.52
CA LEU A 93 -20.43 21.84 -10.10
C LEU A 93 -20.10 22.07 -8.63
N GLN A 94 -20.20 23.32 -8.16
CA GLN A 94 -20.03 23.65 -6.73
C GLN A 94 -21.07 22.95 -5.87
N GLN A 95 -22.35 22.92 -6.31
CA GLN A 95 -23.40 22.19 -5.61
C GLN A 95 -23.13 20.67 -5.56
N LYS A 96 -22.60 20.08 -6.64
CA LYS A 96 -22.21 18.66 -6.64
C LYS A 96 -21.05 18.38 -5.70
N LEU A 97 -20.08 19.29 -5.61
CA LEU A 97 -18.96 19.15 -4.68
C LEU A 97 -19.43 19.20 -3.23
N THR A 98 -20.23 20.21 -2.86
CA THR A 98 -20.77 20.31 -1.49
C THR A 98 -21.66 19.11 -1.13
N GLN A 99 -22.41 18.57 -2.10
CA GLN A 99 -23.17 17.33 -1.91
C GLN A 99 -22.27 16.12 -1.67
N LEU A 100 -21.19 15.97 -2.44
CA LEU A 100 -20.23 14.86 -2.26
C LEU A 100 -19.46 14.98 -0.94
N GLU A 101 -19.04 16.18 -0.58
CA GLU A 101 -18.41 16.48 0.71
C GLU A 101 -19.34 16.11 1.88
N GLY A 102 -20.63 16.46 1.78
CA GLY A 102 -21.63 16.06 2.77
C GLY A 102 -21.78 14.53 2.87
N ARG A 103 -21.80 13.82 1.73
CA ARG A 103 -21.87 12.34 1.73
C ARG A 103 -20.61 11.71 2.35
N LEU A 104 -19.44 12.26 2.06
CA LEU A 104 -18.18 11.80 2.65
C LEU A 104 -18.19 12.01 4.16
N ALA A 105 -18.64 13.16 4.65
CA ALA A 105 -18.78 13.42 6.08
C ALA A 105 -19.66 12.36 6.76
N THR A 106 -20.82 12.03 6.17
CA THR A 106 -21.71 10.99 6.70
C THR A 106 -21.07 9.61 6.74
N VAL A 107 -20.32 9.22 5.70
CA VAL A 107 -19.61 7.93 5.68
C VAL A 107 -18.51 7.89 6.73
N CYS A 108 -17.75 8.98 6.88
CA CYS A 108 -16.73 9.11 7.93
C CYS A 108 -17.35 9.00 9.33
N ASP A 109 -18.50 9.62 9.58
CA ASP A 109 -19.22 9.50 10.85
C ASP A 109 -19.65 8.06 11.13
N HIS A 110 -20.20 7.37 10.12
CA HIS A 110 -20.59 5.96 10.27
C HIS A 110 -19.39 5.05 10.54
N LEU A 111 -18.27 5.24 9.83
CA LEU A 111 -17.05 4.47 10.06
C LEU A 111 -16.50 4.71 11.48
N THR A 112 -16.52 5.96 11.94
CA THR A 112 -16.09 6.33 13.30
C THR A 112 -16.98 5.67 14.35
N HIS A 113 -18.31 5.70 14.14
CA HIS A 113 -19.26 5.04 15.04
C HIS A 113 -19.02 3.53 15.12
N LEU A 114 -18.85 2.85 13.97
CA LEU A 114 -18.57 1.41 13.94
C LEU A 114 -17.21 1.06 14.57
N ALA A 115 -16.17 1.87 14.32
CA ALA A 115 -14.86 1.69 14.94
C ALA A 115 -14.96 1.77 16.47
N LEU A 116 -15.72 2.73 17.01
CA LEU A 116 -15.96 2.86 18.45
C LEU A 116 -16.71 1.64 19.02
N LEU A 117 -17.71 1.11 18.30
CA LEU A 117 -18.42 -0.10 18.72
C LEU A 117 -17.51 -1.33 18.76
N LEU A 118 -16.63 -1.49 17.77
CA LEU A 118 -15.67 -2.60 17.74
C LEU A 118 -14.66 -2.52 18.88
N VAL A 119 -14.12 -1.32 19.16
CA VAL A 119 -13.21 -1.10 20.30
C VAL A 119 -13.93 -1.40 21.62
N GLN A 120 -15.17 -0.95 21.78
CA GLN A 120 -15.97 -1.26 22.99
C GLN A 120 -16.23 -2.77 23.13
N GLN A 121 -16.52 -3.47 22.03
CA GLN A 121 -16.69 -4.93 22.06
C GLN A 121 -15.40 -5.63 22.48
N GLN A 122 -14.25 -5.21 21.93
CA GLN A 122 -12.95 -5.79 22.28
C GLN A 122 -12.65 -5.58 23.76
N GLN A 123 -12.88 -4.38 24.30
CA GLN A 123 -12.70 -4.11 25.73
C GLN A 123 -13.58 -4.99 26.61
N ARG A 124 -14.85 -5.23 26.21
CA ARG A 124 -15.74 -6.16 26.93
C ARG A 124 -15.23 -7.60 26.88
N GLN A 125 -14.70 -8.05 25.75
CA GLN A 125 -14.12 -9.39 25.63
C GLN A 125 -12.89 -9.56 26.50
N ILE A 126 -11.99 -8.57 26.53
CA ILE A 126 -10.80 -8.57 27.38
C ILE A 126 -11.22 -8.63 28.86
N ALA A 127 -12.15 -7.76 29.28
CA ALA A 127 -12.62 -7.70 30.67
C ALA A 127 -13.29 -9.00 31.16
N LEU A 128 -13.85 -9.82 30.25
CA LEU A 128 -14.42 -11.13 30.60
C LEU A 128 -13.36 -12.23 30.72
N VAL A 129 -12.25 -12.12 29.98
CA VAL A 129 -11.18 -13.12 29.98
C VAL A 129 -10.16 -12.86 31.09
N GLU A 130 -9.96 -11.59 31.46
CA GLU A 130 -9.01 -11.16 32.49
C GLU A 130 -9.20 -11.88 33.86
N PRO A 131 -10.42 -12.08 34.41
CA PRO A 131 -10.61 -12.76 35.70
C PRO A 131 -10.26 -14.26 35.67
N LEU A 132 -10.39 -14.91 34.51
CA LEU A 132 -10.08 -16.33 34.35
C LEU A 132 -8.57 -16.58 34.37
N LEU A 133 -7.79 -15.65 33.82
CA LEU A 133 -6.32 -15.71 33.86
C LEU A 133 -5.80 -15.54 35.30
N HIS A 134 -6.33 -14.58 36.05
CA HIS A 134 -5.92 -14.34 37.44
C HIS A 134 -6.31 -15.48 38.39
N THR A 135 -7.33 -16.29 38.06
CA THR A 135 -7.72 -17.46 38.86
C THR A 135 -6.75 -18.64 38.70
N MET A 136 -6.02 -18.72 37.59
CA MET A 136 -5.06 -19.81 37.34
C MET A 136 -3.66 -19.55 37.91
N GLU A 137 -3.32 -18.29 38.22
CA GLU A 137 -2.00 -17.92 38.77
C GLU A 137 -1.94 -17.90 40.32
N GLY A 138 -3.08 -18.08 41.01
CA GLY A 138 -3.19 -17.88 42.46
C GLY A 138 -3.06 -19.11 43.37
N ASN A 139 -2.77 -20.31 42.86
CA ASN A 139 -2.82 -21.53 43.69
C ASN A 139 -1.54 -22.39 43.59
N GLN A 140 -0.43 -21.89 44.13
CA GLN A 140 0.72 -22.72 44.47
C GLN A 140 1.07 -22.54 45.96
N PRO A 141 0.82 -23.53 46.83
CA PRO A 141 1.37 -23.55 48.18
C PRO A 141 2.80 -24.12 48.19
N SER A 142 3.70 -23.38 48.88
CA SER A 142 5.00 -23.70 49.55
C SER A 142 5.39 -25.19 49.76
N PRO A 143 6.69 -25.57 50.03
CA PRO A 143 7.67 -24.85 50.87
C PRO A 143 9.19 -24.98 50.51
N LEU A 144 10.00 -24.16 51.22
CA LEU A 144 11.40 -24.32 51.67
C LEU A 144 12.20 -25.57 51.22
N ASP A 145 13.38 -25.38 50.62
CA ASP A 145 14.67 -25.52 51.33
C ASP A 145 15.88 -25.25 50.42
N ALA A 146 16.93 -24.73 51.04
CA ALA A 146 18.22 -24.39 50.46
C ALA A 146 19.05 -25.63 50.11
N ASN A 147 19.81 -25.61 49.00
CA ASN A 147 21.23 -25.95 49.06
C ASN A 147 22.02 -25.49 47.82
N GLU A 148 23.32 -25.40 48.06
CA GLU A 148 24.37 -24.69 47.37
C GLU A 148 24.96 -25.36 46.11
N ARG A 149 25.42 -24.51 45.19
CA ARG A 149 26.76 -24.50 44.56
C ARG A 149 27.13 -25.65 43.59
N GLY A 150 27.25 -25.28 42.32
CA GLY A 150 27.93 -26.05 41.27
C GLY A 150 28.02 -25.29 39.96
N THR A 151 29.11 -24.54 39.78
CA THR A 151 29.48 -23.85 38.54
C THR A 151 29.75 -24.87 37.43
N GLN A 152 29.00 -24.84 36.32
CA GLN A 152 29.46 -25.35 35.02
C GLN A 152 28.72 -24.67 33.86
N ALA A 153 29.53 -24.34 32.85
CA ALA A 153 29.29 -23.86 31.49
C ALA A 153 27.83 -23.60 31.03
N GLN A 154 27.66 -22.35 30.60
CA GLN A 154 26.48 -21.73 30.04
C GLN A 154 26.27 -22.19 28.58
N GLU A 155 25.48 -23.25 28.39
CA GLU A 155 24.76 -23.50 27.15
C GLU A 155 23.33 -22.96 27.31
N ALA A 156 22.91 -22.11 26.38
CA ALA A 156 21.59 -21.50 26.37
C ALA A 156 20.48 -22.58 26.38
N PRO A 157 19.40 -22.40 27.15
CA PRO A 157 18.30 -23.36 27.15
C PRO A 157 17.64 -23.33 25.78
N GLN A 158 17.79 -24.43 25.03
CA GLN A 158 16.89 -24.75 23.93
C GLN A 158 15.47 -24.69 24.47
N ALA A 159 14.63 -23.83 23.87
CA ALA A 159 13.24 -23.68 24.22
C ALA A 159 12.54 -25.03 24.11
N GLN A 160 12.36 -25.69 25.25
CA GLN A 160 11.63 -26.94 25.36
C GLN A 160 10.15 -26.67 25.04
N GLY A 161 9.71 -27.25 23.92
CA GLY A 161 8.38 -27.82 23.72
C GLY A 161 7.20 -27.02 24.26
N TRP A 162 6.97 -25.81 23.78
CA TRP A 162 5.63 -25.24 23.81
C TRP A 162 4.78 -25.99 22.78
N GLN A 163 3.94 -26.93 23.24
CA GLN A 163 2.89 -27.50 22.41
C GLN A 163 1.75 -26.49 22.33
N PRO A 164 1.48 -25.89 21.15
CA PRO A 164 0.40 -24.91 21.02
C PRO A 164 -0.96 -25.58 21.28
N LEU A 165 -1.85 -24.84 21.93
CA LEU A 165 -3.20 -25.31 22.24
C LEU A 165 -3.96 -25.62 20.92
N PRO A 166 -4.92 -26.56 20.91
CA PRO A 166 -5.68 -26.93 19.70
C PRO A 166 -6.35 -25.75 18.98
N ALA A 167 -6.69 -24.68 19.69
CA ALA A 167 -7.23 -23.45 19.11
C ALA A 167 -6.17 -22.63 18.35
N GLU A 168 -4.93 -22.57 18.86
CA GLU A 168 -3.81 -21.92 18.18
C GLU A 168 -3.38 -22.72 16.95
N LEU A 169 -3.42 -24.06 17.01
CA LEU A 169 -3.17 -24.92 15.86
C LEU A 169 -4.16 -24.66 14.72
N ARG A 170 -5.44 -24.38 15.02
CA ARG A 170 -6.47 -24.00 14.03
C ARG A 170 -6.28 -22.60 13.47
N ALA A 171 -5.83 -21.63 14.27
CA ALA A 171 -5.49 -20.30 13.77
C ALA A 171 -4.23 -20.33 12.88
N ARG A 172 -3.26 -21.17 13.23
CA ARG A 172 -1.98 -21.36 12.52
C ARG A 172 -2.10 -22.14 11.21
N THR A 173 -3.16 -22.92 11.00
CA THR A 173 -3.36 -23.69 9.75
C THR A 173 -3.66 -22.80 8.54
N HIS A 174 -4.11 -21.57 8.77
CA HIS A 174 -4.42 -20.60 7.71
C HIS A 174 -3.35 -19.51 7.54
N MET A 175 -2.28 -19.53 8.35
CA MET A 175 -1.20 -18.55 8.23
C MET A 175 -0.11 -19.10 7.31
N LEU A 176 0.19 -18.33 6.27
CA LEU A 176 1.31 -18.63 5.38
C LEU A 176 2.63 -18.27 6.10
N PRO A 177 3.64 -19.15 6.07
CA PRO A 177 5.01 -18.78 6.43
C PRO A 177 5.42 -17.47 5.75
N LEU A 178 6.01 -16.56 6.51
CA LEU A 178 6.39 -15.23 6.05
C LEU A 178 7.91 -15.10 6.04
N VAL A 179 8.45 -14.63 4.94
CA VAL A 179 9.83 -14.18 4.83
C VAL A 179 9.81 -12.66 4.71
N GLU A 180 10.45 -11.96 5.64
CA GLU A 180 10.46 -10.49 5.68
C GLU A 180 11.88 -9.94 5.70
N TYR A 181 12.12 -8.87 4.95
CA TYR A 181 13.35 -8.10 5.03
C TYR A 181 13.27 -7.09 6.18
N GLY A 182 13.93 -7.40 7.29
CA GLY A 182 13.89 -6.58 8.51
C GLY A 182 14.74 -5.30 8.42
N ALA A 183 14.49 -4.38 9.35
CA ALA A 183 15.20 -3.10 9.45
C ALA A 183 16.72 -3.25 9.69
N GLN A 184 17.18 -4.40 10.19
CA GLN A 184 18.60 -4.71 10.37
C GLN A 184 19.30 -5.16 9.07
N GLY A 185 18.61 -5.11 7.93
CA GLY A 185 19.19 -5.46 6.64
C GLY A 185 19.35 -6.97 6.42
N ARG A 186 18.56 -7.78 7.13
CA ARG A 186 18.58 -9.25 7.05
C ARG A 186 17.19 -9.78 6.79
N TYR A 187 17.11 -10.91 6.09
CA TYR A 187 15.86 -11.64 6.02
C TYR A 187 15.59 -12.39 7.31
N VAL A 188 14.36 -12.32 7.77
CA VAL A 188 13.82 -13.03 8.92
C VAL A 188 12.69 -13.91 8.42
N ILE A 189 12.68 -15.16 8.86
CA ILE A 189 11.62 -16.11 8.55
C ILE A 189 10.72 -16.19 9.76
N ILE A 190 9.41 -16.10 9.55
CA ILE A 190 8.37 -16.27 10.55
C ILE A 190 7.51 -17.46 10.10
N SER A 191 7.79 -18.62 10.68
CA SER A 191 6.99 -19.84 10.51
C SER A 191 5.83 -19.82 11.51
N PRO A 192 4.59 -20.12 11.10
CA PRO A 192 3.47 -20.25 12.03
C PRO A 192 3.65 -21.41 13.01
N GLN A 193 4.48 -22.39 12.67
CA GLN A 193 4.72 -23.59 13.48
C GLN A 193 5.91 -23.38 14.42
N GLU A 194 7.03 -22.89 13.87
CA GLU A 194 8.30 -22.78 14.61
C GLU A 194 8.63 -21.36 15.12
N GLY A 195 7.83 -20.36 14.75
CA GLY A 195 8.08 -18.96 15.11
C GLY A 195 9.18 -18.32 14.25
N GLU A 196 10.00 -17.47 14.86
CA GLU A 196 11.10 -16.78 14.17
C GLU A 196 12.27 -17.74 13.93
N LEU A 197 12.59 -17.99 12.65
CA LEU A 197 13.72 -18.82 12.24
C LEU A 197 14.86 -17.91 11.75
N SER A 198 16.03 -18.09 12.36
CA SER A 198 17.27 -17.42 11.97
C SER A 198 18.05 -18.24 10.94
N LEU A 199 17.48 -18.44 9.75
CA LEU A 199 18.21 -19.07 8.64
C LEU A 199 19.04 -18.03 7.88
N LEU A 200 20.26 -18.41 7.48
CA LEU A 200 21.10 -17.55 6.67
C LEU A 200 20.52 -17.47 5.24
N PRO A 201 20.30 -16.26 4.68
CA PRO A 201 19.90 -16.11 3.29
C PRO A 201 20.89 -16.81 2.35
N ASP A 202 20.38 -17.38 1.27
CA ASP A 202 21.16 -18.10 0.24
C ASP A 202 21.94 -19.33 0.74
N SER A 203 21.66 -19.82 1.94
CA SER A 203 22.23 -21.08 2.45
C SER A 203 21.44 -22.30 1.96
N PRO A 204 22.04 -23.51 1.95
CA PRO A 204 21.29 -24.74 1.64
C PRO A 204 20.07 -24.92 2.55
N ALA A 205 20.22 -24.69 3.86
CA ALA A 205 19.14 -24.82 4.84
C ALA A 205 17.96 -23.86 4.55
N TRP A 206 18.23 -22.68 3.99
CA TRP A 206 17.21 -21.74 3.56
C TRP A 206 16.37 -22.30 2.40
N PHE A 207 17.03 -22.88 1.39
CA PHE A 207 16.34 -23.47 0.24
C PHE A 207 15.63 -24.77 0.60
N ASP A 208 16.21 -25.60 1.48
CA ASP A 208 15.58 -26.81 1.99
C ASP A 208 14.29 -26.47 2.75
N TRP A 209 14.32 -25.41 3.57
CA TRP A 209 13.15 -24.91 4.25
C TRP A 209 12.10 -24.41 3.26
N LEU A 210 12.45 -23.53 2.31
CA LEU A 210 11.52 -23.04 1.29
C LEU A 210 10.89 -24.17 0.47
N ALA A 211 11.67 -25.19 0.12
CA ALA A 211 11.21 -26.36 -0.64
C ALA A 211 10.26 -27.26 0.16
N SER A 212 10.31 -27.21 1.48
CA SER A 212 9.37 -27.94 2.36
C SER A 212 7.97 -27.31 2.42
N LEU A 213 7.82 -26.06 1.96
CA LEU A 213 6.58 -25.31 2.05
C LEU A 213 5.72 -25.53 0.80
N ALA A 214 4.45 -25.84 1.01
CA ALA A 214 3.46 -25.83 -0.07
C ALA A 214 3.09 -24.39 -0.49
N SER A 215 3.17 -23.44 0.43
CA SER A 215 2.82 -22.04 0.19
C SER A 215 3.54 -21.13 1.18
N PHE A 216 3.89 -19.90 0.75
CA PHE A 216 4.57 -18.92 1.59
C PHE A 216 4.40 -17.50 1.04
N ARG A 217 4.69 -16.51 1.89
CA ARG A 217 4.75 -15.09 1.52
C ARG A 217 6.17 -14.58 1.69
N PHE A 218 6.63 -13.83 0.71
CA PHE A 218 7.93 -13.15 0.71
C PHE A 218 7.71 -11.64 0.62
N VAL A 219 8.32 -10.88 1.52
CA VAL A 219 8.29 -9.42 1.59
C VAL A 219 9.73 -8.94 1.57
N GLY A 220 10.18 -8.53 0.39
CA GLY A 220 11.52 -7.98 0.17
C GLY A 220 11.49 -6.47 0.01
N GLN A 221 12.67 -5.85 -0.12
CA GLN A 221 12.80 -4.41 -0.37
C GLN A 221 12.06 -3.95 -1.64
N GLN A 222 12.00 -4.82 -2.65
CA GLN A 222 11.46 -4.50 -3.98
C GLN A 222 9.97 -4.85 -4.11
N GLY A 223 9.33 -5.33 -3.04
CA GLY A 223 7.91 -5.65 -3.03
C GLY A 223 7.58 -6.97 -2.36
N ARG A 224 6.39 -7.50 -2.67
CA ARG A 224 5.83 -8.70 -2.07
C ARG A 224 5.52 -9.78 -3.10
N LEU A 225 5.72 -11.03 -2.74
CA LEU A 225 5.39 -12.23 -3.52
C LEU A 225 4.65 -13.22 -2.62
N SER A 226 3.64 -13.89 -3.16
CA SER A 226 2.97 -15.01 -2.50
C SER A 226 3.02 -16.21 -3.43
N ALA A 227 3.46 -17.35 -2.91
CA ALA A 227 3.46 -18.65 -3.60
C ALA A 227 2.40 -19.56 -2.96
N TYR A 228 1.65 -20.26 -3.79
CA TYR A 228 0.53 -21.13 -3.42
C TYR A 228 0.67 -22.51 -4.07
#